data_AF-A0A935R987-F1
#
_entry.id   AF-A0A935R987-F1
#
_cell.length_a   1.000
_cell.length_b   1.000
_cell.length_c   1.000
_cell.angle_alpha   90.00
_cell.angle_beta   90.00
_cell.angle_gamma   90.00
#
_symmetry.space_group_name_H-M   'P 1'
#
loop_
_entity.id
_entity.type
_entity.pdbx_description
1 polymer ?
#
loop_
_entity_poly.entity_id
_entity_poly.type
_entity_poly.pdbx_seq_one_letter_code
_entity_poly.pdbx_strand_id
1 'polypeptide(L)'
;MARYGEAFRNRTVARLLPPESANVGAVAKEIGVSVQTLERWREDAQSRPARGRAWTAGARLEAVITAAALDEAGKSAWCREHGVYPAELDKWRSSATTALAEPEEARASPQATRQDKKRIKELERELLRKDRALAETAALLVLSKKGRGDLQQGRGRMIGLEDRQALTRDIHCAHTAGARLKPACKIAGIDLRTLQRWQAADGLVSGDGRPQAVRATPSHALSEAERAHLLAVANEPRFAAVPPARIVPMLADEGVYLASESTFSRVLKAHGQTAHRGRAKAPKAVRPPTTHIATEPRQVWCWDMTYLPAQVMGRWFFLYLILDLYSRKIVGWEVHDVDHADHATHLVRRTALAEGIAAMGTKPVLHGDNGSTLKATTVLAMLNWLGIKPSYSRPRVSDDNAYAESLFRTAKYRPEFPAKGFADLEQARTWAAGFVRWYNFDHRHSGIRYVSPAQRHAGDDLAILAARHDLYLRARQLNPARWSGNTRNWAPIGAVTLNPERDSIIKTHLAGLDIQPLAA
;
A
#
# COMPACT_ATOMS: atom_id res chain seq x y z
N MET A 1 -14.89 56.63 33.94
CA MET A 1 -15.97 56.60 34.94
C MET A 1 -16.47 55.16 35.09
N ALA A 2 -16.28 54.54 36.24
CA ALA A 2 -16.77 53.18 36.48
C ALA A 2 -18.31 53.16 36.48
N ARG A 3 -18.92 52.36 35.59
CA ARG A 3 -20.37 52.10 35.63
C ARG A 3 -20.65 51.13 36.77
N TYR A 4 -21.06 51.66 37.93
CA TYR A 4 -21.59 50.83 39.02
C TYR A 4 -22.87 50.13 38.54
N GLY A 5 -22.98 48.83 38.80
CA GLY A 5 -24.17 48.05 38.44
C GLY A 5 -25.43 48.53 39.20
N GLU A 6 -26.59 48.42 38.57
CA GLU A 6 -27.87 48.91 39.12
C GLU A 6 -28.23 48.26 40.46
N ALA A 7 -28.01 46.94 40.61
CA ALA A 7 -28.23 46.22 41.86
C ALA A 7 -27.28 46.65 43.00
N PHE A 8 -26.09 47.15 42.67
CA PHE A 8 -25.16 47.71 43.65
C PHE A 8 -25.62 49.10 44.08
N ARG A 9 -25.97 49.97 43.11
CA ARG A 9 -26.52 51.30 43.36
C ARG A 9 -27.76 51.25 44.27
N ASN A 10 -28.71 50.36 43.97
CA ASN A 10 -29.96 50.25 44.72
C ASN A 10 -29.75 49.80 46.17
N ARG A 11 -28.81 48.88 46.43
CA ARG A 11 -28.47 48.45 47.80
C ARG A 11 -27.77 49.54 48.61
N THR A 12 -26.88 50.31 47.98
CA THR A 12 -26.17 51.41 48.64
C THR A 12 -27.14 52.56 48.98
N VAL A 13 -28.03 52.90 48.06
CA VAL A 13 -29.08 53.90 48.28
C VAL A 13 -30.03 53.49 49.41
N ALA A 14 -30.38 52.21 49.51
CA ALA A 14 -31.25 51.71 50.57
C ALA A 14 -30.70 51.97 51.99
N ARG A 15 -29.37 51.94 52.18
CA ARG A 15 -28.71 52.26 53.46
C ARG A 15 -28.77 53.74 53.82
N LEU A 16 -28.80 54.61 52.81
CA LEU A 16 -28.73 56.09 52.96
C LEU A 16 -30.10 56.75 53.18
N LEU A 17 -31.17 56.00 53.04
CA LEU A 17 -32.53 56.47 53.23
C LEU A 17 -33.14 55.80 54.49
N PRO A 18 -34.23 56.34 55.06
CA PRO A 18 -34.98 55.65 56.12
C PRO A 18 -35.30 54.17 55.79
N PRO A 19 -35.37 53.25 56.76
CA PRO A 19 -35.22 53.49 58.20
C PRO A 19 -33.76 53.64 58.66
N GLU A 20 -32.76 53.14 57.92
CA GLU A 20 -31.36 53.14 58.36
C GLU A 20 -30.73 54.54 58.43
N SER A 21 -31.04 55.42 57.47
CA SER A 21 -30.57 56.81 57.43
C SER A 21 -29.06 56.98 57.71
N ALA A 22 -28.24 56.05 57.20
CA ALA A 22 -26.82 55.97 57.53
C ALA A 22 -26.04 57.22 57.08
N ASN A 23 -25.02 57.58 57.85
CA ASN A 23 -24.17 58.74 57.52
C ASN A 23 -23.44 58.53 56.19
N VAL A 24 -23.62 59.47 55.25
CA VAL A 24 -23.08 59.38 53.89
C VAL A 24 -21.56 59.24 53.87
N GLY A 25 -20.85 59.91 54.79
CA GLY A 25 -19.39 59.84 54.90
C GLY A 25 -18.89 58.47 55.37
N ALA A 26 -19.62 57.82 56.27
CA ALA A 26 -19.30 56.46 56.72
C ALA A 26 -19.49 55.43 55.60
N VAL A 27 -20.62 55.52 54.88
CA VAL A 27 -20.93 54.63 53.74
C VAL A 27 -19.96 54.85 52.57
N ALA A 28 -19.55 56.10 52.31
CA ALA A 28 -18.55 56.43 51.31
C ALA A 28 -17.20 55.74 51.59
N LYS A 29 -16.74 55.80 52.84
CA LYS A 29 -15.46 55.22 53.27
C LYS A 29 -15.48 53.69 53.22
N GLU A 30 -16.61 53.07 53.57
CA GLU A 30 -16.78 51.62 53.58
C GLU A 30 -16.82 51.02 52.17
N ILE A 31 -17.55 51.67 51.26
CA ILE A 31 -17.84 51.12 49.93
C ILE A 31 -16.84 51.63 48.87
N GLY A 32 -16.05 52.66 49.18
CA GLY A 32 -15.06 53.24 48.28
C GLY A 32 -15.67 54.10 47.17
N VAL A 33 -16.85 54.68 47.41
CA VAL A 33 -17.57 55.58 46.48
C VAL A 33 -17.49 57.00 47.03
N SER A 34 -17.31 58.01 46.15
CA SER A 34 -17.20 59.40 46.60
C SER A 34 -18.50 59.91 47.24
N VAL A 35 -18.35 60.75 48.27
CA VAL A 35 -19.49 61.38 48.98
C VAL A 35 -20.44 62.07 48.01
N GLN A 36 -19.93 62.86 47.07
CA GLN A 36 -20.74 63.51 46.02
C GLN A 36 -21.55 62.54 45.16
N THR A 37 -21.02 61.36 44.86
CA THR A 37 -21.74 60.34 44.07
C THR A 37 -22.89 59.75 44.87
N LEU A 38 -22.67 59.50 46.17
CA LEU A 38 -23.69 58.99 47.08
C LEU A 38 -24.80 60.02 47.36
N GLU A 39 -24.45 61.29 47.53
CA GLU A 39 -25.42 62.39 47.69
C GLU A 39 -26.33 62.51 46.47
N ARG A 40 -25.73 62.49 45.26
CA ARG A 40 -26.50 62.49 44.00
C ARG A 40 -27.42 61.27 43.86
N TRP A 41 -26.97 60.08 44.29
CA TRP A 41 -27.81 58.88 44.28
C TRP A 41 -28.94 58.95 45.32
N ARG A 42 -28.69 59.57 46.47
CA ARG A 42 -29.71 59.80 47.52
C ARG A 42 -30.78 60.77 47.03
N GLU A 43 -30.39 61.88 46.39
CA GLU A 43 -31.31 62.86 45.82
C GLU A 43 -32.17 62.28 44.69
N ASP A 44 -31.57 61.54 43.74
CA ASP A 44 -32.30 60.85 42.65
C ASP A 44 -33.27 59.77 43.16
N ALA A 45 -33.03 59.23 44.35
CA ALA A 45 -33.93 58.28 44.98
C ALA A 45 -35.04 58.95 45.81
N GLN A 46 -34.78 60.13 46.40
CA GLN A 46 -35.78 60.93 47.11
C GLN A 46 -36.78 61.61 46.15
N SER A 47 -36.38 61.87 44.90
CA SER A 47 -37.24 62.49 43.88
C SER A 47 -38.24 61.52 43.23
N ARG A 48 -38.19 60.22 43.53
CA ARG A 48 -39.10 59.20 42.99
C ARG A 48 -40.16 58.78 44.01
N PRO A 49 -41.43 58.54 43.61
CA PRO A 49 -42.47 58.08 44.53
C PRO A 49 -42.12 56.72 45.14
N ALA A 50 -42.35 56.56 46.45
CA ALA A 50 -41.93 55.44 47.27
C ALA A 50 -42.74 54.14 47.01
N ARG A 51 -42.61 53.55 45.82
CA ARG A 51 -43.06 52.17 45.55
C ARG A 51 -41.86 51.27 45.30
N GLY A 52 -41.71 50.24 46.14
CA GLY A 52 -40.66 49.22 45.99
C GLY A 52 -39.30 49.60 46.56
N ARG A 53 -39.25 50.16 47.78
CA ARG A 53 -37.99 50.40 48.49
C ARG A 53 -37.31 49.05 48.77
N ALA A 54 -36.07 48.88 48.32
CA ALA A 54 -35.33 47.65 48.56
C ALA A 54 -34.92 47.57 50.04
N TRP A 55 -35.59 46.72 50.82
CA TRP A 55 -35.24 46.49 52.22
C TRP A 55 -33.95 45.67 52.34
N THR A 56 -32.95 46.21 53.00
CA THR A 56 -31.69 45.53 53.38
C THR A 56 -31.97 44.47 54.46
N ALA A 57 -31.04 43.53 54.65
CA ALA A 57 -31.19 42.51 55.70
C ALA A 57 -31.28 43.11 57.11
N GLY A 58 -30.49 44.16 57.39
CA GLY A 58 -30.55 44.90 58.66
C GLY A 58 -31.87 45.62 58.89
N ALA A 59 -32.36 46.37 57.89
CA ALA A 59 -33.65 47.06 57.98
C ALA A 59 -34.84 46.09 58.15
N ARG A 60 -34.79 44.89 57.54
CA ARG A 60 -35.82 43.86 57.75
C ARG A 60 -35.81 43.33 59.18
N LEU A 61 -34.63 43.14 59.76
CA LEU A 61 -34.49 42.68 61.15
C LEU A 61 -35.00 43.73 62.14
N GLU A 62 -34.61 44.99 61.98
CA GLU A 62 -35.10 46.11 62.80
C GLU A 62 -36.61 46.29 62.68
N ALA A 63 -37.16 46.15 61.47
CA ALA A 63 -38.60 46.18 61.22
C ALA A 63 -39.34 45.06 61.99
N VAL A 64 -38.80 43.83 61.97
CA VAL A 64 -39.36 42.69 62.70
C VAL A 64 -39.28 42.91 64.22
N ILE A 65 -38.17 43.45 64.72
CA ILE A 65 -37.98 43.76 66.16
C ILE A 65 -38.95 44.85 66.61
N THR A 66 -39.04 45.95 65.87
CA THR A 66 -39.90 47.10 66.18
C THR A 66 -41.38 46.70 66.12
N ALA A 67 -41.79 45.96 65.10
CA ALA A 67 -43.17 45.49 64.96
C ALA A 67 -43.55 44.40 66.00
N ALA A 68 -42.58 43.72 66.61
CA ALA A 68 -42.86 42.73 67.66
C ALA A 68 -43.40 43.36 68.96
N ALA A 69 -43.12 44.65 69.20
CA ALA A 69 -43.55 45.37 70.40
C ALA A 69 -44.93 46.06 70.26
N LEU A 70 -45.55 46.00 69.08
CA LEU A 70 -46.83 46.64 68.79
C LEU A 70 -48.00 45.65 68.87
N ASP A 71 -49.19 46.12 69.19
CA ASP A 71 -50.43 45.36 69.07
C ASP A 71 -50.87 45.23 67.59
N GLU A 72 -51.85 44.38 67.27
CA GLU A 72 -52.25 44.13 65.87
C GLU A 72 -52.72 45.39 65.12
N ALA A 73 -53.35 46.32 65.84
CA ALA A 73 -53.74 47.62 65.31
C ALA A 73 -52.51 48.51 65.03
N GLY A 74 -51.55 48.56 65.97
CA GLY A 74 -50.28 49.28 65.85
C GLY A 74 -49.35 48.71 64.76
N LYS A 75 -49.25 47.39 64.62
CA LYS A 75 -48.53 46.73 63.53
C LYS A 75 -49.10 47.11 62.18
N SER A 76 -50.42 47.06 62.04
CA SER A 76 -51.11 47.42 60.80
C SER A 76 -50.98 48.91 60.46
N ALA A 77 -50.88 49.80 61.46
CA ALA A 77 -50.59 51.21 61.26
C ALA A 77 -49.12 51.42 60.83
N TRP A 78 -48.18 50.79 61.53
CA TRP A 78 -46.74 50.85 61.23
C TRP A 78 -46.41 50.31 59.83
N CYS A 79 -47.03 49.19 59.44
CA CYS A 79 -46.96 48.60 58.10
C CYS A 79 -47.41 49.57 57.00
N ARG A 80 -48.51 50.30 57.24
CA ARG A 80 -49.04 51.30 56.29
C ARG A 80 -48.11 52.49 56.15
N GLU A 81 -47.54 52.95 57.27
CA GLU A 81 -46.59 54.06 57.30
C GLU A 81 -45.26 53.73 56.60
N HIS A 82 -44.77 52.50 56.79
CA HIS A 82 -43.47 52.05 56.25
C HIS A 82 -43.57 51.32 54.90
N GLY A 83 -44.79 51.13 54.38
CA GLY A 83 -45.03 50.51 53.07
C GLY A 83 -44.68 49.02 53.00
N VAL A 84 -44.92 48.28 54.09
CA VAL A 84 -44.68 46.83 54.20
C VAL A 84 -45.98 46.13 54.55
N TYR A 85 -46.31 45.01 53.91
CA TYR A 85 -47.51 44.25 54.27
C TYR A 85 -47.26 43.40 55.53
N PRO A 86 -48.25 43.21 56.42
CA PRO A 86 -48.08 42.37 57.62
C PRO A 86 -47.55 40.95 57.30
N ALA A 87 -48.02 40.35 56.21
CA ALA A 87 -47.55 39.04 55.74
C ALA A 87 -46.05 39.03 55.34
N GLU A 88 -45.50 40.17 54.92
CA GLU A 88 -44.07 40.28 54.62
C GLU A 88 -43.23 40.33 55.90
N LEU A 89 -43.71 40.99 56.95
CA LEU A 89 -43.05 40.98 58.27
C LEU A 89 -43.01 39.57 58.87
N ASP A 90 -44.12 38.82 58.78
CA ASP A 90 -44.17 37.44 59.25
C ASP A 90 -43.23 36.52 58.46
N LYS A 91 -43.13 36.75 57.14
CA LYS A 91 -42.19 36.03 56.29
C LYS A 91 -40.73 36.36 56.64
N TRP A 92 -40.42 37.62 56.95
CA TRP A 92 -39.08 38.02 57.39
C TRP A 92 -38.74 37.45 58.76
N ARG A 93 -39.67 37.48 59.71
CA ARG A 93 -39.53 36.84 61.02
C ARG A 93 -39.26 35.34 60.89
N SER A 94 -40.06 34.65 60.08
CA SER A 94 -39.90 33.20 59.86
C SER A 94 -38.54 32.89 59.24
N SER A 95 -38.14 33.64 58.21
CA SER A 95 -36.83 33.47 57.54
C SER A 95 -35.66 33.71 58.50
N ALA A 96 -35.74 34.74 59.35
CA ALA A 96 -34.73 35.03 60.35
C ALA A 96 -34.65 33.94 61.43
N THR A 97 -35.81 33.40 61.84
CA THR A 97 -35.88 32.34 62.84
C THR A 97 -35.31 31.02 62.29
N THR A 98 -35.63 30.67 61.04
CA THR A 98 -35.07 29.48 60.37
C THR A 98 -33.56 29.59 60.19
N ALA A 99 -33.04 30.75 59.75
CA ALA A 99 -31.61 30.97 59.59
C ALA A 99 -30.82 30.93 60.91
N LEU A 100 -31.47 31.18 62.05
CA LEU A 100 -30.89 31.06 63.40
C LEU A 100 -31.09 29.68 64.04
N ALA A 101 -32.06 28.89 63.55
CA ALA A 101 -32.38 27.56 64.07
C ALA A 101 -31.49 26.45 63.49
N GLU A 102 -30.90 26.66 62.32
CA GLU A 102 -29.90 25.74 61.76
C GLU A 102 -28.49 26.13 62.24
N PRO A 103 -27.74 25.24 62.93
CA PRO A 103 -26.32 25.46 63.14
C PRO A 103 -25.67 25.46 61.75
N GLU A 104 -24.91 26.52 61.43
CA GLU A 104 -24.25 26.77 60.13
C GLU A 104 -24.06 25.47 59.33
N GLU A 105 -24.85 25.27 58.27
CA GLU A 105 -24.49 24.31 57.23
C GLU A 105 -23.02 24.53 56.91
N ALA A 106 -22.21 23.48 57.12
CA ALA A 106 -20.78 23.50 56.96
C ALA A 106 -20.44 24.11 55.60
N ARG A 107 -20.13 25.41 55.57
CA ARG A 107 -19.52 26.08 54.44
C ARG A 107 -18.34 25.21 54.07
N ALA A 108 -18.38 24.61 52.88
CA ALA A 108 -17.29 23.80 52.37
C ALA A 108 -16.00 24.53 52.68
N SER A 109 -15.14 23.90 53.49
CA SER A 109 -13.92 24.52 54.00
C SER A 109 -13.23 25.31 52.87
N PRO A 110 -12.63 26.48 53.15
CA PRO A 110 -11.87 27.23 52.15
C PRO A 110 -10.87 26.34 51.36
N GLN A 111 -10.40 25.26 52.00
CA GLN A 111 -9.55 24.24 51.40
C GLN A 111 -10.28 23.34 50.39
N ALA A 112 -11.50 22.89 50.66
CA ALA A 112 -12.33 22.11 49.74
C ALA A 112 -12.70 22.94 48.49
N THR A 113 -13.15 24.18 48.70
CA THR A 113 -13.47 25.11 47.59
C THR A 113 -12.24 25.40 46.70
N ARG A 114 -11.04 25.45 47.29
CA ARG A 114 -9.78 25.64 46.55
C ARG A 114 -9.36 24.38 45.78
N GLN A 115 -9.59 23.19 46.34
CA GLN A 115 -9.36 21.92 45.65
C GLN A 115 -10.30 21.75 44.45
N ASP A 116 -11.59 22.06 44.61
CA ASP A 116 -12.57 21.99 43.52
C ASP A 116 -12.24 22.95 42.38
N LYS A 117 -11.88 24.20 42.70
CA LYS A 117 -11.41 25.16 41.69
C LYS A 117 -10.16 24.68 40.95
N LYS A 118 -9.23 24.02 41.65
CA LYS A 118 -8.04 23.42 41.02
C LYS A 118 -8.44 22.27 40.10
N ARG A 119 -9.38 21.42 40.54
CA ARG A 119 -9.87 20.27 39.78
C ARG A 119 -10.62 20.70 38.52
N ILE A 120 -11.51 21.70 38.61
CA ILE A 120 -12.20 22.28 37.45
C ILE A 120 -11.19 22.80 36.44
N LYS A 121 -10.18 23.54 36.89
CA LYS A 121 -9.13 24.06 36.00
C LYS A 121 -8.28 22.96 35.36
N GLU A 122 -8.05 21.85 36.04
CA GLU A 122 -7.39 20.66 35.47
C GLU A 122 -8.27 19.98 34.42
N LEU A 123 -9.56 19.78 34.72
CA LEU A 123 -10.52 19.17 33.81
C LEU A 123 -10.75 20.03 32.56
N GLU A 124 -10.86 21.35 32.69
CA GLU A 124 -10.95 22.28 31.55
C GLU A 124 -9.74 22.18 30.64
N ARG A 125 -8.52 22.09 31.22
CA ARG A 125 -7.29 21.89 30.45
C ARG A 125 -7.26 20.54 29.74
N GLU A 126 -7.73 19.49 30.41
CA GLU A 126 -7.79 18.15 29.84
C GLU A 126 -8.80 18.08 28.69
N LEU A 127 -9.98 18.68 28.86
CA LEU A 127 -11.02 18.76 27.84
C LEU A 127 -10.51 19.52 26.61
N LEU A 128 -9.89 20.69 26.81
CA LEU A 128 -9.31 21.49 25.74
C LEU A 128 -8.15 20.77 25.01
N ARG A 129 -7.40 19.91 25.72
CA ARG A 129 -6.37 19.05 25.12
C ARG A 129 -7.00 17.92 24.28
N LYS A 130 -8.06 17.28 24.78
CA LYS A 130 -8.79 16.21 24.08
C LYS A 130 -9.49 16.73 22.83
N ASP A 131 -10.15 17.89 22.92
CA ASP A 131 -10.81 18.53 21.77
C ASP A 131 -9.83 18.88 20.66
N ARG A 132 -8.65 19.41 21.01
CA ARG A 132 -7.57 19.66 20.03
C ARG A 132 -7.07 18.38 19.38
N ALA A 133 -6.93 17.30 20.13
CA ALA A 133 -6.52 16.00 19.58
C ALA A 133 -7.59 15.44 18.64
N LEU A 134 -8.87 15.54 19.01
CA LEU A 134 -9.99 15.12 18.19
C LEU A 134 -10.06 15.92 16.88
N ALA A 135 -9.94 17.25 16.95
CA ALA A 135 -9.90 18.12 15.77
C ALA A 135 -8.76 17.74 14.82
N GLU A 136 -7.55 17.51 15.35
CA GLU A 136 -6.41 17.04 14.55
C GLU A 136 -6.71 15.68 13.88
N THR A 137 -7.24 14.70 14.62
CA THR A 137 -7.56 13.39 14.02
C THR A 137 -8.65 13.48 12.95
N ALA A 138 -9.69 14.28 13.16
CA ALA A 138 -10.77 14.48 12.19
C ALA A 138 -10.24 15.14 10.91
N ALA A 139 -9.44 16.20 11.05
CA ALA A 139 -8.84 16.92 9.93
C ALA A 139 -7.90 16.02 9.11
N LEU A 140 -7.08 15.19 9.78
CA LEU A 140 -6.20 14.23 9.13
C LEU A 140 -6.96 13.11 8.39
N LEU A 141 -8.09 12.66 8.94
CA LEU A 141 -8.94 11.64 8.32
C LEU A 141 -9.68 12.17 7.08
N VAL A 142 -10.13 13.43 7.12
CA VAL A 142 -10.69 14.09 5.93
C VAL A 142 -9.62 14.22 4.84
N LEU A 143 -8.41 14.62 5.21
CA LEU A 143 -7.28 14.72 4.29
C LEU A 143 -6.94 13.35 3.66
N SER A 144 -6.93 12.27 4.45
CA SER A 144 -6.65 10.93 3.92
C SER A 144 -7.72 10.43 2.95
N LYS A 145 -8.98 10.84 3.12
CA LYS A 145 -10.07 10.51 2.18
C LYS A 145 -9.97 11.28 0.86
N LYS A 146 -9.48 12.52 0.91
CA LYS A 146 -9.23 13.35 -0.28
C LYS A 146 -7.97 12.91 -1.03
N GLY A 147 -6.95 12.46 -0.30
CA GLY A 147 -5.71 11.90 -0.85
C GLY A 147 -5.89 10.51 -1.45
N ARG A 148 -6.67 10.38 -2.53
CA ARG A 148 -6.75 9.13 -3.29
C ARG A 148 -5.49 8.93 -4.14
N GLY A 149 -4.77 7.85 -3.84
CA GLY A 149 -4.49 6.79 -4.80
C GLY A 149 -3.31 6.91 -5.77
N ASP A 150 -3.10 8.07 -6.42
CA ASP A 150 -2.30 8.08 -7.67
C ASP A 150 -0.85 8.55 -7.54
N LEU A 151 -0.44 9.01 -6.36
CA LEU A 151 0.92 9.51 -6.16
C LEU A 151 1.84 8.38 -5.67
N GLN A 152 2.53 7.72 -6.62
CA GLN A 152 3.60 6.76 -6.34
C GLN A 152 4.57 7.31 -5.27
N GLN A 153 4.79 6.55 -4.20
CA GLN A 153 5.63 6.97 -3.07
C GLN A 153 7.12 6.87 -3.44
N GLY A 154 7.90 7.95 -3.24
CA GLY A 154 9.37 7.96 -3.48
C GLY A 154 10.02 9.35 -3.52
N ARG A 155 11.31 9.45 -3.18
CA ARG A 155 12.12 10.69 -3.30
C ARG A 155 12.40 10.98 -4.79
N GLY A 156 12.36 12.26 -5.18
CA GLY A 156 12.76 12.71 -6.51
C GLY A 156 11.66 12.68 -7.58
N ARG A 157 10.41 12.34 -7.26
CA ARG A 157 9.29 12.35 -8.21
C ARG A 157 8.98 13.75 -8.74
N MET A 158 8.52 13.84 -9.98
CA MET A 158 7.99 15.07 -10.57
C MET A 158 6.50 15.16 -10.21
N ILE A 159 6.11 16.23 -9.53
CA ILE A 159 4.70 16.50 -9.17
C ILE A 159 4.25 17.65 -10.06
N GLY A 160 3.21 17.41 -10.86
CA GLY A 160 2.65 18.39 -11.78
C GLY A 160 2.14 19.64 -11.05
N LEU A 161 2.02 20.76 -11.76
CA LEU A 161 1.59 22.03 -11.17
C LEU A 161 0.21 21.91 -10.51
N GLU A 162 -0.73 21.27 -11.19
CA GLU A 162 -2.10 21.05 -10.69
C GLU A 162 -2.12 20.23 -9.39
N ASP A 163 -1.33 19.16 -9.34
CA ASP A 163 -1.19 18.32 -8.14
C ASP A 163 -0.57 19.10 -6.98
N ARG A 164 0.43 19.95 -7.23
CA ARG A 164 1.03 20.81 -6.19
C ARG A 164 0.00 21.76 -5.61
N GLN A 165 -0.83 22.37 -6.46
CA GLN A 165 -1.88 23.30 -6.04
C GLN A 165 -2.98 22.57 -5.25
N ALA A 166 -3.42 21.40 -5.72
CA ALA A 166 -4.40 20.57 -5.02
C ALA A 166 -3.90 20.13 -3.63
N LEU A 167 -2.70 19.55 -3.56
CA LEU A 167 -2.09 19.12 -2.30
C LEU A 167 -1.90 20.28 -1.32
N THR A 168 -1.46 21.44 -1.81
CA THR A 168 -1.27 22.62 -0.96
C THR A 168 -2.61 23.12 -0.40
N ARG A 169 -3.67 23.16 -1.22
CA ARG A 169 -5.02 23.52 -0.77
C ARG A 169 -5.55 22.55 0.27
N ASP A 170 -5.41 21.24 0.04
CA ASP A 170 -5.91 20.22 0.95
C ASP A 170 -5.13 20.20 2.28
N ILE A 171 -3.81 20.36 2.25
CA ILE A 171 -3.00 20.49 3.47
C ILE A 171 -3.36 21.76 4.23
N HIS A 172 -3.58 22.88 3.53
CA HIS A 172 -4.00 24.13 4.16
C HIS A 172 -5.38 23.98 4.82
N CYS A 173 -6.34 23.35 4.14
CA CYS A 173 -7.67 23.05 4.68
C CYS A 173 -7.60 22.14 5.92
N ALA A 174 -6.73 21.13 5.93
CA ALA A 174 -6.51 20.29 7.10
C ALA A 174 -5.86 21.07 8.25
N HIS A 175 -4.93 21.99 7.94
CA HIS A 175 -4.27 22.81 8.94
C HIS A 175 -5.24 23.80 9.60
N THR A 176 -6.09 24.48 8.82
CA THR A 176 -7.12 25.37 9.35
C THR A 176 -8.19 24.62 10.15
N ALA A 177 -8.45 23.35 9.82
CA ALA A 177 -9.30 22.45 10.60
C ALA A 177 -8.66 21.91 11.90
N GLY A 178 -7.42 22.30 12.22
CA GLY A 178 -6.76 21.98 13.49
C GLY A 178 -5.65 20.92 13.41
N ALA A 179 -5.34 20.38 12.23
CA ALA A 179 -4.21 19.46 12.09
C ALA A 179 -2.87 20.20 12.15
N ARG A 180 -1.85 19.57 12.75
CA ARG A 180 -0.47 20.07 12.60
C ARG A 180 0.00 19.85 11.16
N LEU A 181 0.76 20.81 10.64
CA LEU A 181 1.33 20.79 9.28
C LEU A 181 2.14 19.52 8.97
N LYS A 182 3.00 19.08 9.90
CA LYS A 182 3.89 17.92 9.68
C LYS A 182 3.11 16.61 9.49
N PRO A 183 2.14 16.24 10.37
CA PRO A 183 1.22 15.14 10.11
C PRO A 183 0.42 15.26 8.80
N ALA A 184 -0.10 16.45 8.49
CA ALA A 184 -0.85 16.68 7.26
C ALA A 184 0.00 16.43 6.00
N CYS A 185 1.22 16.95 5.95
CA CYS A 185 2.18 16.67 4.86
C CYS A 185 2.47 15.17 4.74
N LYS A 186 2.66 14.47 5.86
CA LYS A 186 2.94 13.02 5.88
C LYS A 186 1.79 12.23 5.26
N ILE A 187 0.54 12.56 5.58
CA ILE A 187 -0.65 11.92 4.99
C ILE A 187 -0.76 12.23 3.50
N ALA A 188 -0.45 13.47 3.10
CA ALA A 188 -0.39 13.88 1.70
C ALA A 188 0.80 13.30 0.92
N GLY A 189 1.67 12.51 1.57
CA GLY A 189 2.81 11.85 0.94
C GLY A 189 3.94 12.79 0.52
N ILE A 190 4.07 13.96 1.15
CA ILE A 190 5.14 14.93 0.90
C ILE A 190 5.84 15.35 2.20
N ASP A 191 7.10 15.79 2.09
CA ASP A 191 7.83 16.35 3.24
C ASP A 191 7.44 17.82 3.49
N LEU A 192 7.47 18.26 4.76
CA LEU A 192 7.16 19.64 5.13
C LEU A 192 8.04 20.66 4.40
N ARG A 193 9.34 20.36 4.19
CA ARG A 193 10.24 21.24 3.44
C ARG A 193 9.84 21.35 1.97
N THR A 194 9.20 20.33 1.42
CA THR A 194 8.70 20.36 0.04
C THR A 194 7.54 21.33 -0.10
N LEU A 195 6.59 21.32 0.84
CA LEU A 195 5.48 22.28 0.88
C LEU A 195 6.00 23.72 1.03
N GLN A 196 6.92 23.95 1.98
CA GLN A 196 7.53 25.26 2.20
C GLN A 196 8.24 25.79 0.93
N ARG A 197 8.97 24.92 0.22
CA ARG A 197 9.63 25.26 -1.03
C ARG A 197 8.63 25.62 -2.14
N TRP A 198 7.49 24.94 -2.22
CA TRP A 198 6.44 25.31 -3.19
C TRP A 198 5.85 26.69 -2.89
N GLN A 199 5.69 27.04 -1.62
CA GLN A 199 5.13 28.32 -1.17
C GLN A 199 6.10 29.49 -1.32
N ALA A 200 7.42 29.26 -1.22
CA ALA A 200 8.42 30.33 -1.17
C ALA A 200 8.97 30.78 -2.54
N ALA A 201 8.90 29.95 -3.59
CA ALA A 201 9.64 30.16 -4.83
C ALA A 201 8.80 29.91 -6.10
N ASP A 202 7.61 30.53 -6.19
CA ASP A 202 6.65 30.42 -7.30
C ASP A 202 6.30 28.98 -7.72
N GLY A 203 6.59 27.99 -6.86
CA GLY A 203 6.47 26.56 -7.20
C GLY A 203 5.04 26.08 -7.37
N LEU A 204 4.07 26.94 -7.00
CA LEU A 204 2.63 26.81 -7.21
C LEU A 204 2.12 27.55 -8.46
N VAL A 205 3.00 28.26 -9.17
CA VAL A 205 2.68 29.03 -10.40
C VAL A 205 3.47 28.47 -11.60
N SER A 206 4.77 28.23 -11.45
CA SER A 206 5.67 27.81 -12.54
C SER A 206 5.89 26.29 -12.63
N GLY A 207 5.56 25.53 -11.57
CA GLY A 207 5.65 24.08 -11.56
C GLY A 207 7.07 23.54 -11.33
N ASP A 208 7.39 22.38 -11.91
CA ASP A 208 8.73 21.79 -11.81
C ASP A 208 9.65 22.37 -12.88
N GLY A 209 10.71 23.07 -12.49
CA GLY A 209 11.69 23.63 -13.42
C GLY A 209 12.69 22.61 -13.96
N ARG A 210 12.71 21.36 -13.49
CA ARG A 210 13.66 20.33 -13.96
C ARG A 210 13.62 20.05 -15.47
N PRO A 211 12.47 20.09 -16.17
CA PRO A 211 12.41 19.96 -17.63
C PRO A 211 12.98 21.17 -18.37
N GLN A 212 12.90 22.36 -17.77
CA GLN A 212 13.38 23.62 -18.36
C GLN A 212 14.81 23.97 -17.92
N ALA A 213 15.39 23.19 -17.01
CA ALA A 213 16.74 23.40 -16.53
C ALA A 213 17.73 23.20 -17.67
N VAL A 214 18.33 24.30 -18.13
CA VAL A 214 19.46 24.28 -19.06
C VAL A 214 20.64 23.67 -18.31
N ARG A 215 20.97 22.42 -18.64
CA ARG A 215 22.13 21.73 -18.08
C ARG A 215 23.34 22.05 -18.94
N ALA A 216 24.39 22.58 -18.32
CA ALA A 216 25.67 22.76 -18.99
C ALA A 216 26.14 21.41 -19.56
N THR A 217 26.66 21.44 -20.79
CA THR A 217 27.24 20.25 -21.42
C THR A 217 28.44 19.80 -20.56
N PRO A 218 28.55 18.50 -20.24
CA PRO A 218 29.69 18.01 -19.46
C PRO A 218 31.02 18.32 -20.16
N SER A 219 32.04 18.69 -19.39
CA SER A 219 33.36 19.07 -19.92
C SER A 219 34.07 17.98 -20.74
N HIS A 220 33.68 16.72 -20.55
CA HIS A 220 34.23 15.55 -21.25
C HIS A 220 33.38 15.13 -22.47
N ALA A 221 32.37 15.92 -22.85
CA ALA A 221 31.61 15.64 -24.06
C ALA A 221 32.47 15.95 -25.30
N LEU A 222 32.44 15.06 -26.29
CA LEU A 222 33.07 15.33 -27.59
C LEU A 222 32.48 16.60 -28.20
N SER A 223 33.37 17.49 -28.63
CA SER A 223 33.07 18.65 -29.45
C SER A 223 32.44 18.26 -30.79
N GLU A 224 31.82 19.21 -31.48
CA GLU A 224 31.27 18.97 -32.81
C GLU A 224 32.34 18.57 -33.83
N ALA A 225 33.55 19.14 -33.71
CA ALA A 225 34.69 18.77 -34.56
C ALA A 225 35.14 17.32 -34.33
N GLU A 226 35.26 16.89 -33.07
CA GLU A 226 35.63 15.50 -32.74
C GLU A 226 34.55 14.51 -33.18
N ARG A 227 33.26 14.87 -33.06
CA ARG A 227 32.15 14.07 -33.58
C ARG A 227 32.20 13.94 -35.11
N ALA A 228 32.49 15.03 -35.82
CA ALA A 228 32.63 15.02 -37.27
C ALA A 228 33.82 14.14 -37.72
N HIS A 229 34.94 14.22 -37.01
CA HIS A 229 36.11 13.37 -37.27
C HIS A 229 35.79 11.89 -37.01
N LEU A 230 35.13 11.56 -35.90
CA LEU A 230 34.67 10.20 -35.60
C LEU A 230 33.76 9.66 -36.70
N LEU A 231 32.80 10.47 -37.18
CA LEU A 231 31.91 10.08 -38.28
C LEU A 231 32.66 9.86 -39.59
N ALA A 232 33.63 10.73 -39.92
CA ALA A 232 34.44 10.57 -41.12
C ALA A 232 35.18 9.22 -41.10
N VAL A 233 35.85 8.91 -39.97
CA VAL A 233 36.56 7.63 -39.79
C VAL A 233 35.59 6.45 -39.84
N ALA A 234 34.46 6.50 -39.14
CA ALA A 234 33.47 5.42 -39.15
C ALA A 234 32.87 5.14 -40.54
N ASN A 235 32.89 6.12 -41.45
CA ASN A 235 32.39 6.00 -42.83
C ASN A 235 33.50 5.74 -43.85
N GLU A 236 34.76 5.56 -43.44
CA GLU A 236 35.81 5.08 -44.35
C GLU A 236 35.44 3.71 -44.94
N PRO A 237 35.83 3.41 -46.20
CA PRO A 237 35.48 2.15 -46.86
C PRO A 237 35.82 0.89 -46.03
N ARG A 238 36.94 0.91 -45.29
CA ARG A 238 37.38 -0.19 -44.41
C ARG A 238 36.48 -0.42 -43.19
N PHE A 239 35.75 0.61 -42.73
CA PHE A 239 34.88 0.56 -41.56
C PHE A 239 33.39 0.63 -41.91
N ALA A 240 33.04 0.96 -43.16
CA ALA A 240 31.68 1.17 -43.62
C ALA A 240 30.74 -0.05 -43.43
N ALA A 241 31.26 -1.27 -43.29
CA ALA A 241 30.46 -2.48 -43.03
C ALA A 241 30.68 -3.07 -41.62
N VAL A 242 31.48 -2.40 -40.78
CA VAL A 242 32.01 -2.94 -39.53
C VAL A 242 31.28 -2.30 -38.33
N PRO A 243 30.88 -3.07 -37.30
CA PRO A 243 30.24 -2.49 -36.12
C PRO A 243 31.26 -1.74 -35.22
N PRO A 244 30.81 -0.78 -34.39
CA PRO A 244 31.68 -0.07 -33.43
C PRO A 244 32.55 -0.96 -32.55
N ALA A 245 32.03 -2.11 -32.13
CA ALA A 245 32.76 -3.13 -31.34
C ALA A 245 33.97 -3.75 -32.07
N ARG A 246 34.13 -3.48 -33.37
CA ARG A 246 35.27 -3.89 -34.18
C ARG A 246 36.08 -2.69 -34.66
N ILE A 247 35.42 -1.59 -35.03
CA ILE A 247 36.10 -0.33 -35.42
C ILE A 247 37.03 0.16 -34.31
N VAL A 248 36.56 0.20 -33.05
CA VAL A 248 37.35 0.75 -31.94
C VAL A 248 38.61 -0.07 -31.67
N PRO A 249 38.56 -1.42 -31.57
CA PRO A 249 39.78 -2.24 -31.50
C PRO A 249 40.70 -2.08 -32.70
N MET A 250 40.19 -2.06 -33.93
CA MET A 250 41.02 -1.89 -35.13
C MET A 250 41.79 -0.57 -35.14
N LEU A 251 41.15 0.53 -34.71
CA LEU A 251 41.82 1.82 -34.53
C LEU A 251 42.84 1.77 -33.39
N ALA A 252 42.53 1.07 -32.30
CA ALA A 252 43.45 0.91 -31.18
C ALA A 252 44.71 0.11 -31.57
N ASP A 253 44.57 -0.92 -32.41
CA ASP A 253 45.69 -1.67 -32.99
C ASP A 253 46.59 -0.78 -33.87
N GLU A 254 46.03 0.27 -34.46
CA GLU A 254 46.73 1.32 -35.21
C GLU A 254 47.27 2.46 -34.33
N GLY A 255 47.08 2.38 -33.00
CA GLY A 255 47.50 3.42 -32.05
C GLY A 255 46.60 4.66 -32.02
N VAL A 256 45.42 4.60 -32.63
CA VAL A 256 44.47 5.71 -32.73
C VAL A 256 43.30 5.50 -31.77
N TYR A 257 43.03 6.48 -30.91
CA TYR A 257 41.85 6.48 -30.04
C TYR A 257 41.00 7.73 -30.27
N LEU A 258 39.74 7.53 -30.68
CA LEU A 258 38.77 8.61 -30.90
C LEU A 258 37.73 8.67 -29.79
N ALA A 259 37.12 7.53 -29.46
CA ALA A 259 36.12 7.41 -28.40
C ALA A 259 35.84 5.93 -28.06
N SER A 260 35.13 5.71 -26.95
CA SER A 260 34.65 4.36 -26.59
C SER A 260 33.56 3.84 -27.54
N GLU A 261 33.38 2.53 -27.57
CA GLU A 261 32.35 1.86 -28.39
C GLU A 261 30.95 2.44 -28.18
N SER A 262 30.59 2.70 -26.91
CA SER A 262 29.30 3.29 -26.54
C SER A 262 29.11 4.70 -27.10
N THR A 263 30.19 5.48 -27.17
CA THR A 263 30.16 6.83 -27.74
C THR A 263 30.08 6.78 -29.26
N PHE A 264 30.81 5.86 -29.92
CA PHE A 264 30.63 5.59 -31.35
C PHE A 264 29.17 5.22 -31.68
N SER A 265 28.58 4.28 -30.94
CA SER A 265 27.18 3.89 -31.16
C SER A 265 26.22 5.08 -30.97
N ARG A 266 26.45 5.93 -29.98
CA ARG A 266 25.61 7.11 -29.72
C ARG A 266 25.70 8.14 -30.84
N VAL A 267 26.91 8.44 -31.33
CA VAL A 267 27.13 9.39 -32.43
C VAL A 267 26.55 8.87 -33.73
N LEU A 268 26.83 7.61 -34.10
CA LEU A 268 26.25 7.00 -35.30
C LEU A 268 24.72 6.95 -35.27
N LYS A 269 24.13 6.66 -34.10
CA LYS A 269 22.67 6.65 -33.93
C LYS A 269 22.08 8.05 -34.11
N ALA A 270 22.71 9.07 -33.56
CA ALA A 270 22.26 10.46 -33.70
C ALA A 270 22.26 10.92 -35.17
N HIS A 271 23.17 10.38 -35.99
CA HIS A 271 23.25 10.65 -37.44
C HIS A 271 22.51 9.61 -38.31
N GLY A 272 21.68 8.75 -37.72
CA GLY A 272 20.87 7.77 -38.47
C GLY A 272 21.67 6.62 -39.10
N GLN A 273 22.96 6.47 -38.78
CA GLN A 273 23.86 5.48 -39.39
C GLN A 273 23.80 4.10 -38.72
N THR A 274 22.94 3.88 -37.72
CA THR A 274 22.73 2.57 -37.07
C THR A 274 21.58 1.76 -37.68
N ALA A 275 21.14 2.08 -38.90
CA ALA A 275 20.10 1.33 -39.59
C ALA A 275 20.54 -0.12 -39.86
N HIS A 276 19.58 -1.05 -39.87
CA HIS A 276 19.82 -2.46 -40.13
C HIS A 276 20.38 -2.66 -41.55
N ARG A 277 21.63 -3.10 -41.68
CA ARG A 277 22.35 -3.22 -42.97
C ARG A 277 22.27 -4.62 -43.62
N GLY A 278 21.62 -5.59 -42.97
CA GLY A 278 21.51 -6.98 -43.46
C GLY A 278 20.21 -7.28 -44.22
N ARG A 279 20.19 -8.43 -44.93
CA ARG A 279 18.98 -9.00 -45.58
C ARG A 279 17.98 -9.60 -44.59
N ALA A 280 18.31 -9.67 -43.30
CA ALA A 280 17.41 -10.17 -42.29
C ALA A 280 16.16 -9.28 -42.21
N LYS A 281 14.99 -9.90 -42.27
CA LYS A 281 13.71 -9.20 -42.20
C LYS A 281 13.57 -8.57 -40.82
N ALA A 282 13.02 -7.35 -40.77
CA ALA A 282 12.64 -6.73 -39.51
C ALA A 282 11.79 -7.70 -38.66
N PRO A 283 12.01 -7.79 -37.33
CA PRO A 283 11.19 -8.62 -36.46
C PRO A 283 9.73 -8.25 -36.63
N LYS A 284 8.91 -9.20 -37.10
CA LYS A 284 7.46 -9.00 -37.17
C LYS A 284 6.88 -9.18 -35.78
N ALA A 285 5.90 -8.36 -35.41
CA ALA A 285 5.09 -8.60 -34.22
C ALA A 285 4.45 -9.99 -34.35
N VAL A 286 4.91 -10.93 -33.53
CA VAL A 286 4.39 -12.30 -33.52
C VAL A 286 3.13 -12.32 -32.67
N ARG A 287 2.16 -13.16 -33.03
CA ARG A 287 0.99 -13.43 -32.20
C ARG A 287 1.43 -13.78 -30.77
N PRO A 288 0.70 -13.32 -29.75
CA PRO A 288 1.00 -13.69 -28.38
C PRO A 288 0.95 -15.22 -28.20
N PRO A 289 1.90 -15.81 -27.44
CA PRO A 289 1.96 -17.25 -27.26
C PRO A 289 0.71 -17.77 -26.54
N THR A 290 0.20 -18.92 -26.98
CA THR A 290 -0.84 -19.64 -26.24
C THR A 290 -0.26 -20.00 -24.86
N THR A 291 -0.89 -19.49 -23.81
CA THR A 291 -0.42 -19.71 -22.44
C THR A 291 -1.45 -20.59 -21.74
N HIS A 292 -1.02 -21.78 -21.34
CA HIS A 292 -1.78 -22.65 -20.44
C HIS A 292 -1.20 -22.57 -19.04
N ILE A 293 -2.07 -22.68 -18.04
CA ILE A 293 -1.70 -22.69 -16.63
C ILE A 293 -2.08 -24.05 -16.09
N ALA A 294 -1.14 -24.71 -15.42
CA ALA A 294 -1.39 -25.94 -14.68
C ALA A 294 -1.25 -25.65 -13.18
N THR A 295 -2.35 -25.82 -12.44
CA THR A 295 -2.40 -25.76 -10.98
C THR A 295 -2.22 -27.13 -10.34
N GLU A 296 -2.49 -28.19 -11.10
CA GLU A 296 -2.47 -29.58 -10.64
C GLU A 296 -1.89 -30.52 -11.73
N PRO A 297 -1.49 -31.75 -11.36
CA PRO A 297 -1.11 -32.77 -12.33
C PRO A 297 -2.25 -33.09 -13.31
N ARG A 298 -1.90 -33.48 -14.54
CA ARG A 298 -2.83 -33.94 -15.60
C ARG A 298 -3.73 -32.85 -16.18
N GLN A 299 -3.36 -31.58 -16.03
CA GLN A 299 -4.06 -30.46 -16.67
C GLN A 299 -3.42 -30.03 -18.00
N VAL A 300 -2.08 -30.01 -18.05
CA VAL A 300 -1.33 -29.60 -19.25
C VAL A 300 -0.16 -30.57 -19.46
N TRP A 301 -0.13 -31.17 -20.63
CA TRP A 301 0.92 -32.06 -21.09
C TRP A 301 1.72 -31.39 -22.19
N CYS A 302 3.04 -31.55 -22.14
CA CYS A 302 3.97 -31.11 -23.18
C CYS A 302 4.46 -32.36 -23.91
N TRP A 303 4.23 -32.42 -25.21
CA TRP A 303 4.70 -33.45 -26.12
C TRP A 303 5.92 -32.94 -26.86
N ASP A 304 6.91 -33.80 -27.07
CA ASP A 304 8.02 -33.53 -27.99
C ASP A 304 8.72 -34.85 -28.41
N MET A 305 9.51 -34.80 -29.48
CA MET A 305 10.30 -35.90 -30.00
C MET A 305 11.77 -35.48 -30.14
N THR A 306 12.69 -36.37 -29.78
CA THR A 306 14.12 -36.16 -30.04
C THR A 306 14.77 -37.34 -30.74
N TYR A 307 15.79 -37.02 -31.55
CA TYR A 307 16.64 -38.00 -32.21
C TYR A 307 17.67 -38.58 -31.25
N LEU A 308 17.76 -39.90 -31.26
CA LEU A 308 18.78 -40.70 -30.60
C LEU A 308 19.72 -41.25 -31.68
N PRO A 309 21.04 -40.97 -31.61
CA PRO A 309 21.99 -41.42 -32.63
C PRO A 309 22.12 -42.95 -32.62
N ALA A 310 22.06 -43.58 -33.78
CA ALA A 310 22.49 -44.97 -33.94
C ALA A 310 23.98 -45.03 -34.23
N GLN A 311 24.61 -46.18 -34.00
CA GLN A 311 26.01 -46.43 -34.39
C GLN A 311 26.19 -46.41 -35.93
N VAL A 312 25.14 -46.72 -36.68
CA VAL A 312 25.13 -46.63 -38.14
C VAL A 312 24.91 -45.17 -38.55
N MET A 313 25.90 -44.59 -39.23
CA MET A 313 25.82 -43.22 -39.73
C MET A 313 24.58 -43.00 -40.60
N GLY A 314 23.85 -41.92 -40.33
CA GLY A 314 22.63 -41.56 -41.05
C GLY A 314 21.36 -42.27 -40.54
N ARG A 315 21.47 -43.23 -39.62
CA ARG A 315 20.33 -43.86 -38.94
C ARG A 315 20.09 -43.23 -37.57
N TRP A 316 18.83 -43.07 -37.21
CA TRP A 316 18.40 -42.49 -35.94
C TRP A 316 17.27 -43.33 -35.34
N PHE A 317 17.18 -43.34 -34.01
CA PHE A 317 15.98 -43.75 -33.29
C PHE A 317 15.26 -42.50 -32.79
N PHE A 318 13.96 -42.61 -32.60
CA PHE A 318 13.07 -41.51 -32.28
C PHE A 318 12.48 -41.74 -30.90
N LEU A 319 12.85 -40.90 -29.94
CA LEU A 319 12.29 -40.92 -28.59
C LEU A 319 11.18 -39.88 -28.49
N TYR A 320 9.96 -40.36 -28.32
CA TYR A 320 8.79 -39.54 -28.04
C TYR A 320 8.56 -39.45 -26.54
N LEU A 321 8.27 -38.26 -26.02
CA LEU A 321 7.98 -38.03 -24.60
C LEU A 321 6.71 -37.20 -24.42
N ILE A 322 5.95 -37.55 -23.38
CA ILE A 322 4.87 -36.74 -22.82
C ILE A 322 5.26 -36.35 -21.40
N LEU A 323 5.43 -35.06 -21.18
CA LEU A 323 5.78 -34.44 -19.91
C LEU A 323 4.55 -33.77 -19.29
N ASP A 324 4.25 -34.04 -18.03
CA ASP A 324 3.29 -33.27 -17.27
C ASP A 324 3.89 -31.93 -16.83
N LEU A 325 3.27 -30.82 -17.23
CA LEU A 325 3.81 -29.47 -17.04
C LEU A 325 3.98 -29.12 -15.56
N TYR A 326 2.99 -29.47 -14.73
CA TYR A 326 2.95 -29.11 -13.31
C TYR A 326 4.02 -29.86 -12.51
N SER A 327 4.03 -31.18 -12.63
CA SER A 327 4.90 -32.06 -11.82
C SER A 327 6.28 -32.28 -12.42
N ARG A 328 6.45 -32.00 -13.72
CA ARG A 328 7.61 -32.39 -14.54
C ARG A 328 7.72 -33.90 -14.74
N LYS A 329 6.70 -34.70 -14.43
CA LYS A 329 6.77 -36.16 -14.59
C LYS A 329 6.70 -36.51 -16.07
N ILE A 330 7.56 -37.40 -16.54
CA ILE A 330 7.37 -38.08 -17.83
C ILE A 330 6.23 -39.07 -17.62
N VAL A 331 5.06 -38.75 -18.17
CA VAL A 331 3.84 -39.57 -18.04
C VAL A 331 3.72 -40.60 -19.17
N GLY A 332 4.36 -40.33 -20.30
CA GLY A 332 4.37 -41.21 -21.47
C GLY A 332 5.69 -41.14 -22.21
N TRP A 333 6.16 -42.27 -22.74
CA TRP A 333 7.33 -42.31 -23.61
C TRP A 333 7.35 -43.56 -24.49
N GLU A 334 7.94 -43.46 -25.68
CA GLU A 334 8.22 -44.59 -26.59
C GLU A 334 9.46 -44.33 -27.43
N VAL A 335 10.13 -45.41 -27.85
CA VAL A 335 11.25 -45.35 -28.81
C VAL A 335 10.95 -46.22 -30.02
N HIS A 336 11.08 -45.61 -31.20
CA HIS A 336 10.84 -46.23 -32.50
C HIS A 336 12.02 -45.99 -33.45
N ASP A 337 12.12 -46.77 -34.51
CA ASP A 337 13.13 -46.66 -35.56
C ASP A 337 12.67 -45.90 -36.80
N VAL A 338 11.40 -45.48 -36.84
CA VAL A 338 10.79 -44.65 -37.88
C VAL A 338 9.96 -43.54 -37.23
N ASP A 339 9.91 -42.36 -37.83
CA ASP A 339 8.98 -41.29 -37.44
C ASP A 339 7.63 -41.49 -38.14
N HIS A 340 6.64 -42.00 -37.40
CA HIS A 340 5.30 -42.29 -37.92
C HIS A 340 4.21 -41.78 -36.98
N ALA A 341 3.13 -41.22 -37.55
CA ALA A 341 2.01 -40.65 -36.78
C ALA A 341 1.27 -41.68 -35.92
N ASP A 342 1.30 -42.96 -36.29
CA ASP A 342 0.69 -44.03 -35.49
C ASP A 342 1.40 -44.22 -34.15
N HIS A 343 2.72 -44.02 -34.09
CA HIS A 343 3.46 -44.06 -32.84
C HIS A 343 2.96 -43.00 -31.86
N ALA A 344 2.70 -41.78 -32.35
CA ALA A 344 2.12 -40.72 -31.52
C ALA A 344 0.72 -41.07 -31.03
N THR A 345 -0.12 -41.65 -31.90
CA THR A 345 -1.46 -42.12 -31.56
C THR A 345 -1.43 -43.18 -30.44
N HIS A 346 -0.58 -44.20 -30.59
CA HIS A 346 -0.41 -45.27 -29.60
C HIS A 346 0.11 -44.74 -28.27
N LEU A 347 1.14 -43.89 -28.29
CA LEU A 347 1.70 -43.32 -27.08
C LEU A 347 0.66 -42.48 -26.32
N VAL A 348 -0.07 -41.58 -27.00
CA VAL A 348 -1.11 -40.76 -26.37
C VAL A 348 -2.21 -41.65 -25.77
N ARG A 349 -2.67 -42.68 -26.51
CA ARG A 349 -3.70 -43.61 -26.01
C ARG A 349 -3.26 -44.32 -24.74
N ARG A 350 -2.04 -44.87 -24.73
CA ARG A 350 -1.50 -45.61 -23.59
C ARG A 350 -1.28 -44.70 -22.39
N THR A 351 -0.79 -43.48 -22.64
CA THR A 351 -0.58 -42.46 -21.59
C THR A 351 -1.91 -42.02 -20.98
N ALA A 352 -2.92 -41.76 -21.80
CA ALA A 352 -4.26 -41.41 -21.34
C ALA A 352 -4.89 -42.50 -20.47
N LEU A 353 -4.68 -43.77 -20.83
CA LEU A 353 -5.13 -44.91 -20.03
C LEU A 353 -4.37 -45.00 -18.69
N ALA A 354 -3.03 -44.94 -18.73
CA ALA A 354 -2.20 -45.05 -17.53
C ALA A 354 -2.43 -43.92 -16.51
N GLU A 355 -2.72 -42.71 -17.00
CA GLU A 355 -2.99 -41.53 -16.17
C GLU A 355 -4.48 -41.39 -15.78
N GLY A 356 -5.33 -42.34 -16.18
CA GLY A 356 -6.74 -42.38 -15.81
C GLY A 356 -7.57 -41.25 -16.42
N ILE A 357 -7.14 -40.71 -17.57
CA ILE A 357 -7.74 -39.51 -18.18
C ILE A 357 -9.21 -39.73 -18.54
N ALA A 358 -9.60 -40.94 -18.91
CA ALA A 358 -10.99 -41.28 -19.24
C ALA A 358 -11.96 -40.96 -18.07
N ALA A 359 -11.54 -41.16 -16.82
CA ALA A 359 -12.36 -40.95 -15.63
C ALA A 359 -12.40 -39.48 -15.17
N MET A 360 -11.56 -38.59 -15.72
CA MET A 360 -11.50 -37.18 -15.30
C MET A 360 -12.63 -36.36 -15.93
N GLY A 361 -13.26 -35.46 -15.15
CA GLY A 361 -14.27 -34.53 -15.65
C GLY A 361 -13.72 -33.47 -16.61
N THR A 362 -12.47 -33.03 -16.40
CA THR A 362 -11.74 -32.14 -17.31
C THR A 362 -10.51 -32.87 -17.85
N LYS A 363 -10.35 -32.87 -19.18
CA LYS A 363 -9.24 -33.54 -19.87
C LYS A 363 -8.03 -32.60 -20.02
N PRO A 364 -6.80 -33.15 -20.08
CA PRO A 364 -5.61 -32.34 -20.28
C PRO A 364 -5.62 -31.63 -21.63
N VAL A 365 -4.86 -30.55 -21.70
CA VAL A 365 -4.39 -29.98 -22.96
C VAL A 365 -3.08 -30.66 -23.33
N LEU A 366 -2.95 -31.13 -24.57
CA LEU A 366 -1.68 -31.61 -25.12
C LEU A 366 -1.04 -30.49 -25.94
N HIS A 367 -0.02 -29.85 -25.38
CA HIS A 367 0.80 -28.88 -26.07
C HIS A 367 1.96 -29.58 -26.78
N GLY A 368 2.12 -29.36 -28.07
CA GLY A 368 3.27 -29.83 -28.83
C GLY A 368 3.83 -28.74 -29.73
N ASP A 369 5.02 -28.97 -30.20
CA ASP A 369 5.65 -28.18 -31.24
C ASP A 369 4.95 -28.37 -32.60
N ASN A 370 5.19 -27.42 -33.50
CA ASN A 370 4.46 -27.30 -34.78
C ASN A 370 4.79 -28.39 -35.82
N GLY A 371 5.41 -29.49 -35.41
CA GLY A 371 5.83 -30.61 -36.24
C GLY A 371 4.67 -31.30 -36.96
N SER A 372 4.98 -31.99 -38.06
CA SER A 372 4.00 -32.70 -38.89
C SER A 372 3.28 -33.81 -38.14
N THR A 373 3.95 -34.46 -37.19
CA THR A 373 3.44 -35.64 -36.47
C THR A 373 2.22 -35.32 -35.61
N LEU A 374 2.25 -34.22 -34.83
CA LEU A 374 1.10 -33.82 -33.99
C LEU A 374 -0.09 -33.29 -34.82
N LYS A 375 0.19 -32.77 -36.02
CA LYS A 375 -0.82 -32.25 -36.97
C LYS A 375 -1.43 -33.32 -37.86
N ALA A 376 -0.92 -34.55 -37.81
CA ALA A 376 -1.46 -35.65 -38.58
C ALA A 376 -2.94 -35.89 -38.21
N THR A 377 -3.77 -36.11 -39.23
CA THR A 377 -5.23 -36.30 -39.06
C THR A 377 -5.55 -37.42 -38.08
N THR A 378 -4.77 -38.51 -38.09
CA THR A 378 -4.92 -39.65 -37.19
C THR A 378 -4.72 -39.27 -35.73
N VAL A 379 -3.68 -38.49 -35.43
CA VAL A 379 -3.39 -38.00 -34.06
C VAL A 379 -4.49 -37.03 -33.60
N LEU A 380 -4.90 -36.11 -34.46
CA LEU A 380 -5.98 -35.17 -34.15
C LEU A 380 -7.32 -35.87 -33.88
N ALA A 381 -7.67 -36.87 -34.69
CA ALA A 381 -8.87 -37.68 -34.48
C ALA A 381 -8.83 -38.43 -33.14
N MET A 382 -7.67 -38.99 -32.80
CA MET A 382 -7.46 -39.67 -31.52
C MET A 382 -7.57 -38.73 -30.32
N LEU A 383 -6.98 -37.54 -30.40
CA LEU A 383 -7.08 -36.53 -29.35
C LEU A 383 -8.54 -36.11 -29.14
N ASN A 384 -9.28 -35.91 -30.23
CA ASN A 384 -10.70 -35.61 -30.18
C ASN A 384 -11.50 -36.74 -29.52
N TRP A 385 -11.22 -38.01 -29.88
CA TRP A 385 -11.87 -39.17 -29.27
C TRP A 385 -11.61 -39.28 -27.75
N LEU A 386 -10.41 -38.89 -27.29
CA LEU A 386 -10.07 -38.84 -25.85
C LEU A 386 -10.58 -37.57 -25.14
N GLY A 387 -11.12 -36.60 -25.89
CA GLY A 387 -11.48 -35.28 -25.38
C GLY A 387 -10.27 -34.40 -25.00
N ILE A 388 -9.06 -34.76 -25.42
CA ILE A 388 -7.82 -34.03 -25.14
C ILE A 388 -7.69 -32.89 -26.16
N LYS A 389 -7.50 -31.66 -25.68
CA LYS A 389 -7.40 -30.49 -26.57
C LYS A 389 -5.97 -30.33 -27.09
N PRO A 390 -5.72 -30.31 -28.42
CA PRO A 390 -4.40 -29.99 -28.95
C PRO A 390 -4.08 -28.51 -28.79
N SER A 391 -2.83 -28.20 -28.48
CA SER A 391 -2.26 -26.86 -28.49
C SER A 391 -0.90 -26.91 -29.19
N TYR A 392 -0.58 -25.86 -29.95
CA TYR A 392 0.64 -25.81 -30.74
C TYR A 392 1.50 -24.61 -30.37
N SER A 393 2.83 -24.78 -30.41
CA SER A 393 3.77 -23.66 -30.38
C SER A 393 3.57 -22.72 -31.57
N ARG A 394 4.13 -21.51 -31.50
CA ARG A 394 4.12 -20.59 -32.65
C ARG A 394 5.05 -21.10 -33.76
N PRO A 395 4.77 -20.81 -35.03
CA PRO A 395 5.68 -21.16 -36.11
C PRO A 395 7.07 -20.54 -35.88
N ARG A 396 8.11 -21.38 -35.90
CA ARG A 396 9.53 -20.98 -35.78
C ARG A 396 9.93 -20.37 -34.43
N VAL A 397 9.30 -20.81 -33.34
CA VAL A 397 9.66 -20.45 -31.96
C VAL A 397 9.85 -21.73 -31.14
N SER A 398 11.11 -22.10 -30.87
CA SER A 398 11.49 -23.22 -30.01
C SER A 398 11.09 -22.99 -28.54
N ASP A 399 11.18 -21.74 -28.10
CA ASP A 399 11.02 -21.34 -26.70
C ASP A 399 9.62 -21.62 -26.13
N ASP A 400 8.62 -21.81 -26.99
CA ASP A 400 7.24 -22.10 -26.59
C ASP A 400 7.07 -23.53 -26.01
N ASN A 401 8.08 -24.42 -26.13
CA ASN A 401 8.13 -25.77 -25.52
C ASN A 401 9.38 -25.98 -24.64
N ALA A 402 9.87 -24.92 -23.98
CA ALA A 402 11.13 -24.93 -23.23
C ALA A 402 11.28 -26.04 -22.17
N TYR A 403 10.17 -26.58 -21.65
CA TYR A 403 10.20 -27.66 -20.66
C TYR A 403 10.61 -29.01 -21.24
N ALA A 404 10.09 -29.36 -22.41
CA ALA A 404 10.51 -30.58 -23.11
C ALA A 404 11.96 -30.47 -23.59
N GLU A 405 12.37 -29.30 -24.07
CA GLU A 405 13.76 -29.06 -24.47
C GLU A 405 14.75 -29.19 -23.29
N SER A 406 14.39 -28.62 -22.13
CA SER A 406 15.19 -28.75 -20.91
C SER A 406 15.32 -30.20 -20.46
N LEU A 407 14.24 -30.99 -20.60
CA LEU A 407 14.23 -32.42 -20.33
C LEU A 407 15.18 -33.16 -21.28
N PHE A 408 15.12 -32.90 -22.58
CA PHE A 408 16.02 -33.56 -23.54
C PHE A 408 17.49 -33.18 -23.33
N ARG A 409 17.77 -31.93 -22.95
CA ARG A 409 19.11 -31.55 -22.54
C ARG A 409 19.57 -32.38 -21.34
N THR A 410 18.70 -32.55 -20.34
CA THR A 410 18.99 -33.41 -19.17
C THR A 410 19.27 -34.84 -19.60
N ALA A 411 18.51 -35.38 -20.56
CA ALA A 411 18.71 -36.73 -21.08
C ALA A 411 20.05 -36.90 -21.81
N LYS A 412 20.42 -35.97 -22.70
CA LYS A 412 21.60 -36.06 -23.57
C LYS A 412 22.92 -35.72 -22.87
N TYR A 413 22.88 -34.97 -21.77
CA TYR A 413 24.09 -34.57 -21.03
C TYR A 413 24.50 -35.56 -19.94
N ARG A 414 23.75 -36.66 -19.79
CA ARG A 414 24.09 -37.69 -18.80
C ARG A 414 25.28 -38.53 -19.25
N PRO A 415 26.18 -38.93 -18.33
CA PRO A 415 27.30 -39.82 -18.65
C PRO A 415 26.88 -41.16 -19.29
N GLU A 416 25.69 -41.65 -18.96
CA GLU A 416 25.15 -42.91 -19.50
C GLU A 416 24.58 -42.75 -20.92
N PHE A 417 24.50 -41.53 -21.46
CA PHE A 417 24.12 -41.30 -22.85
C PHE A 417 25.26 -41.74 -23.78
N PRO A 418 25.03 -42.64 -24.75
CA PRO A 418 26.11 -43.21 -25.53
C PRO A 418 26.69 -42.19 -26.53
N ALA A 419 27.95 -41.82 -26.34
CA ALA A 419 28.65 -40.88 -27.23
C ALA A 419 28.79 -41.38 -28.68
N LYS A 420 28.87 -42.71 -28.87
CA LYS A 420 28.94 -43.35 -30.19
C LYS A 420 27.56 -43.74 -30.76
N GLY A 421 26.48 -43.41 -30.05
CA GLY A 421 25.13 -43.85 -30.39
C GLY A 421 24.78 -45.27 -29.94
N PHE A 422 23.52 -45.62 -30.10
CA PHE A 422 22.93 -46.92 -29.75
C PHE A 422 23.18 -47.95 -30.85
N ALA A 423 23.50 -49.19 -30.49
CA ALA A 423 23.76 -50.24 -31.48
C ALA A 423 22.47 -50.68 -32.19
N ASP A 424 21.37 -50.78 -31.44
CA ASP A 424 20.07 -51.25 -31.92
C ASP A 424 18.92 -50.56 -31.17
N LEU A 425 17.69 -50.83 -31.63
CA LEU A 425 16.46 -50.25 -31.08
C LEU A 425 16.22 -50.70 -29.62
N GLU A 426 16.57 -51.93 -29.27
CA GLU A 426 16.35 -52.50 -27.93
C GLU A 426 17.27 -51.85 -26.89
N GLN A 427 18.52 -51.55 -27.25
CA GLN A 427 19.41 -50.76 -26.39
C GLN A 427 18.89 -49.33 -26.18
N ALA A 428 18.37 -48.69 -27.24
CA ALA A 428 17.77 -47.37 -27.11
C ALA A 428 16.53 -47.40 -26.19
N ARG A 429 15.67 -48.42 -26.31
CA ARG A 429 14.52 -48.65 -25.43
C ARG A 429 14.92 -48.93 -23.98
N THR A 430 15.92 -49.78 -23.77
CA THR A 430 16.43 -50.13 -22.44
C THR A 430 17.01 -48.91 -21.74
N TRP A 431 17.80 -48.11 -22.46
CA TRP A 431 18.32 -46.85 -21.96
C TRP A 431 17.20 -45.86 -21.63
N ALA A 432 16.21 -45.69 -22.53
CA ALA A 432 15.09 -44.78 -22.30
C ALA A 432 14.25 -45.19 -21.08
N ALA A 433 14.00 -46.49 -20.88
CA ALA A 433 13.31 -47.00 -19.70
C ALA A 433 14.08 -46.66 -18.41
N GLY A 434 15.39 -46.91 -18.40
CA GLY A 434 16.26 -46.58 -17.27
C GLY A 434 16.30 -45.09 -16.98
N PHE A 435 16.42 -44.27 -18.04
CA PHE A 435 16.40 -42.82 -17.94
C PHE A 435 15.08 -42.30 -17.36
N VAL A 436 13.93 -42.74 -17.88
CA VAL A 436 12.60 -42.30 -17.43
C VAL A 436 12.36 -42.70 -15.98
N ARG A 437 12.71 -43.93 -15.58
CA ARG A 437 12.62 -44.37 -14.18
C ARG A 437 13.44 -43.47 -13.27
N TRP A 438 14.71 -43.27 -13.60
CA TRP A 438 15.58 -42.39 -12.81
C TRP A 438 15.02 -40.97 -12.76
N TYR A 439 14.60 -40.41 -13.89
CA TYR A 439 14.14 -39.04 -13.97
C TYR A 439 12.88 -38.84 -13.12
N ASN A 440 11.93 -39.77 -13.17
CA ASN A 440 10.69 -39.66 -12.43
C ASN A 440 10.86 -39.89 -10.92
N PHE A 441 11.71 -40.82 -10.48
CA PHE A 441 11.74 -41.26 -9.08
C PHE A 441 13.00 -40.84 -8.31
N ASP A 442 14.15 -40.76 -8.99
CA ASP A 442 15.44 -40.52 -8.34
C ASP A 442 15.91 -39.06 -8.52
N HIS A 443 15.71 -38.48 -9.71
CA HIS A 443 16.17 -37.14 -10.04
C HIS A 443 15.52 -36.07 -9.16
N ARG A 444 16.34 -35.23 -8.51
CA ARG A 444 15.89 -34.11 -7.68
C ARG A 444 15.79 -32.86 -8.54
N HIS A 445 14.60 -32.65 -9.10
CA HIS A 445 14.43 -31.64 -10.15
C HIS A 445 14.38 -30.22 -9.57
N SER A 446 15.32 -29.37 -10.01
CA SER A 446 15.53 -28.03 -9.44
C SER A 446 14.32 -27.10 -9.64
N GLY A 447 13.67 -27.20 -10.80
CA GLY A 447 12.48 -26.43 -11.15
C GLY A 447 11.23 -26.78 -10.34
N ILE A 448 11.30 -27.79 -9.47
CA ILE A 448 10.23 -28.18 -8.54
C ILE A 448 10.74 -28.28 -7.10
N ARG A 449 11.74 -27.47 -6.73
CA ARG A 449 12.32 -27.46 -5.38
C ARG A 449 12.92 -28.80 -4.95
N TYR A 450 13.53 -29.53 -5.88
CA TYR A 450 14.32 -30.73 -5.60
C TYR A 450 13.51 -31.86 -4.96
N VAL A 451 12.21 -31.93 -5.19
CA VAL A 451 11.47 -33.20 -5.09
C VAL A 451 11.62 -33.97 -6.40
N SER A 452 11.30 -35.27 -6.39
CA SER A 452 11.21 -36.01 -7.64
C SER A 452 9.93 -35.65 -8.39
N PRO A 453 9.93 -35.71 -9.73
CA PRO A 453 8.74 -35.50 -10.52
C PRO A 453 7.56 -36.39 -10.11
N ALA A 454 7.81 -37.66 -9.76
CA ALA A 454 6.77 -38.58 -9.29
C ALA A 454 6.18 -38.14 -7.95
N GLN A 455 7.00 -37.70 -6.98
CA GLN A 455 6.53 -37.18 -5.69
C GLN A 455 5.62 -35.96 -5.88
N ARG A 456 6.02 -35.02 -6.74
CA ARG A 456 5.15 -33.86 -7.03
C ARG A 456 3.87 -34.26 -7.74
N HIS A 457 3.94 -35.23 -8.64
CA HIS A 457 2.78 -35.73 -9.35
C HIS A 457 1.77 -36.43 -8.41
N ALA A 458 2.25 -37.09 -7.36
CA ALA A 458 1.42 -37.72 -6.33
C ALA A 458 0.90 -36.73 -5.28
N GLY A 459 1.47 -35.52 -5.20
CA GLY A 459 1.14 -34.52 -4.17
C GLY A 459 1.95 -34.63 -2.87
N ASP A 460 2.98 -35.47 -2.84
CA ASP A 460 3.84 -35.68 -1.67
C ASP A 460 4.81 -34.51 -1.42
N ASP A 461 4.94 -33.59 -2.39
CA ASP A 461 5.90 -32.50 -2.35
C ASP A 461 5.65 -31.55 -1.19
N LEU A 462 4.39 -31.27 -0.85
CA LEU A 462 4.01 -30.40 0.26
C LEU A 462 4.63 -30.87 1.59
N ALA A 463 4.45 -32.15 1.94
CA ALA A 463 4.97 -32.72 3.17
C ALA A 463 6.50 -32.79 3.17
N ILE A 464 7.11 -33.20 2.05
CA ILE A 464 8.57 -33.30 1.91
C ILE A 464 9.22 -31.93 2.06
N LEU A 465 8.64 -30.91 1.43
CA LEU A 465 9.18 -29.55 1.43
C LEU A 465 9.02 -28.88 2.81
N ALA A 466 7.88 -29.08 3.48
CA ALA A 466 7.68 -28.62 4.85
C ALA A 466 8.72 -29.23 5.81
N ALA A 467 8.91 -30.55 5.76
CA ALA A 467 9.92 -31.22 6.60
C ALA A 467 11.35 -30.71 6.35
N ARG A 468 11.70 -30.42 5.08
CA ARG A 468 12.99 -29.81 4.73
C ARG A 468 13.11 -28.37 5.24
N HIS A 469 12.04 -27.59 5.18
CA HIS A 469 12.01 -26.24 5.72
C HIS A 469 12.30 -26.25 7.22
N ASP A 470 11.60 -27.09 7.98
CA ASP A 470 11.75 -27.21 9.43
C ASP A 470 13.15 -27.70 9.82
N LEU A 471 13.71 -28.64 9.06
CA LEU A 471 15.09 -29.10 9.26
C LEU A 471 16.09 -27.94 9.08
N TYR A 472 15.95 -27.13 8.03
CA TYR A 472 16.85 -26.00 7.77
C TYR A 472 16.71 -24.90 8.83
N LEU A 473 15.50 -24.64 9.32
CA LEU A 473 15.27 -23.71 10.41
C LEU A 473 15.93 -24.17 11.71
N ARG A 474 15.75 -25.44 12.09
CA ARG A 474 16.41 -26.03 13.27
C ARG A 474 17.93 -25.99 13.14
N ALA A 475 18.46 -26.36 11.98
CA ALA A 475 19.90 -26.32 11.73
C ALA A 475 20.45 -24.89 11.85
N ARG A 476 19.70 -23.89 11.36
CA ARG A 476 20.05 -22.47 11.50
C ARG A 476 20.01 -22.00 12.95
N GLN A 477 19.04 -22.43 13.73
CA GLN A 477 18.97 -22.10 15.16
C GLN A 477 20.15 -22.69 15.94
N LEU A 478 20.57 -23.92 15.62
CA LEU A 478 21.71 -24.57 16.27
C LEU A 478 23.06 -23.92 15.96
N ASN A 479 23.25 -23.36 14.76
CA ASN A 479 24.49 -22.69 14.40
C ASN A 479 24.26 -21.46 13.49
N PRO A 480 23.81 -20.32 14.05
CA PRO A 480 23.45 -19.15 13.25
C PRO A 480 24.61 -18.61 12.40
N ALA A 481 25.86 -18.72 12.88
CA ALA A 481 27.05 -18.22 12.19
C ALA A 481 27.30 -18.88 10.82
N ARG A 482 26.73 -20.06 10.55
CA ARG A 482 26.82 -20.74 9.26
C ARG A 482 25.95 -20.09 8.16
N TRP A 483 25.00 -19.22 8.52
CA TRP A 483 24.11 -18.56 7.56
C TRP A 483 24.29 -17.04 7.59
N SER A 484 24.74 -16.47 6.46
CA SER A 484 24.81 -15.02 6.26
C SER A 484 23.47 -14.38 5.87
N GLY A 485 22.44 -15.18 5.59
CA GLY A 485 21.12 -14.73 5.13
C GLY A 485 20.01 -15.76 5.36
N ASN A 486 18.99 -15.74 4.51
CA ASN A 486 17.88 -16.68 4.60
C ASN A 486 18.30 -18.11 4.23
N THR A 487 17.61 -19.09 4.81
CA THR A 487 17.77 -20.50 4.42
C THR A 487 17.27 -20.71 2.99
N ARG A 488 17.66 -21.84 2.40
CA ARG A 488 17.16 -22.25 1.08
C ARG A 488 15.63 -22.22 1.04
N ASN A 489 15.09 -21.72 -0.08
CA ASN A 489 13.65 -21.66 -0.29
C ASN A 489 13.09 -23.06 -0.55
N TRP A 490 12.32 -23.56 0.43
CA TRP A 490 11.58 -24.82 0.37
C TRP A 490 10.06 -24.58 0.26
N ALA A 491 9.61 -23.37 -0.06
CA ALA A 491 8.19 -23.13 -0.30
C ALA A 491 7.72 -23.92 -1.54
N PRO A 492 6.57 -24.61 -1.47
CA PRO A 492 5.96 -25.28 -2.61
C PRO A 492 5.77 -24.35 -3.80
N ILE A 493 5.86 -24.91 -5.00
CA ILE A 493 5.55 -24.16 -6.21
C ILE A 493 4.07 -24.38 -6.52
N GLY A 494 3.32 -23.29 -6.61
CA GLY A 494 1.91 -23.32 -7.02
C GLY A 494 1.76 -23.51 -8.53
N ALA A 495 0.92 -22.67 -9.14
CA ALA A 495 0.62 -22.73 -10.56
C ALA A 495 1.87 -22.59 -11.45
N VAL A 496 1.93 -23.40 -12.51
CA VAL A 496 2.99 -23.41 -13.51
C VAL A 496 2.42 -22.94 -14.85
N THR A 497 3.05 -21.94 -15.45
CA THR A 497 2.73 -21.47 -16.79
C THR A 497 3.56 -22.20 -17.84
N LEU A 498 2.95 -22.49 -18.98
CA LEU A 498 3.65 -23.01 -20.16
C LEU A 498 4.68 -21.99 -20.69
N ASN A 499 4.31 -20.70 -20.71
CA ASN A 499 5.14 -19.61 -21.22
C ASN A 499 5.36 -18.53 -20.14
N PRO A 500 6.61 -18.29 -19.68
CA PRO A 500 6.92 -17.52 -18.46
C PRO A 500 6.85 -15.99 -18.63
N GLU A 501 6.78 -15.46 -19.86
CA GLU A 501 6.76 -14.00 -20.11
C GLU A 501 5.52 -13.26 -19.57
N ARG A 502 4.63 -14.00 -18.89
CA ARG A 502 3.31 -13.55 -18.44
C ARG A 502 3.02 -13.97 -16.99
N ASP A 503 4.02 -13.96 -16.12
CA ASP A 503 3.84 -14.16 -14.65
C ASP A 503 2.79 -13.22 -14.03
N SER A 504 2.51 -12.08 -14.67
CA SER A 504 1.38 -11.19 -14.31
C SER A 504 0.01 -11.89 -14.41
N ILE A 505 -0.17 -12.86 -15.31
CA ILE A 505 -1.40 -13.63 -15.50
C ILE A 505 -1.61 -14.64 -14.37
N ILE A 506 -0.54 -15.17 -13.76
CA ILE A 506 -0.66 -16.08 -12.60
C ILE A 506 -1.37 -15.35 -11.45
N LYS A 507 -1.00 -14.10 -11.19
CA LYS A 507 -1.67 -13.28 -10.17
C LYS A 507 -3.15 -13.05 -10.48
N THR A 508 -3.50 -12.78 -11.74
CA THR A 508 -4.89 -12.59 -12.18
C THR A 508 -5.71 -13.89 -12.13
N HIS A 509 -5.11 -15.02 -12.50
CA HIS A 509 -5.78 -16.32 -12.51
C HIS A 509 -6.02 -16.85 -11.09
N LEU A 510 -5.05 -16.70 -10.19
CA LEU A 510 -5.22 -17.02 -8.77
C LEU A 510 -6.24 -16.09 -8.10
N ALA A 511 -6.25 -14.79 -8.44
CA ALA A 511 -7.26 -13.85 -7.93
C ALA A 511 -8.69 -14.15 -8.43
N GLY A 512 -8.84 -14.80 -9.58
CA GLY A 512 -10.14 -15.24 -10.10
C GLY A 512 -10.70 -16.49 -9.43
N LEU A 513 -9.84 -17.33 -8.85
CA LEU A 513 -10.24 -18.52 -8.07
C LEU A 513 -10.64 -18.18 -6.62
N ASP A 514 -10.16 -17.05 -6.09
CA ASP A 514 -10.52 -16.53 -4.76
C ASP A 514 -11.88 -15.81 -4.71
N ILE A 515 -12.58 -15.65 -5.84
CA ILE A 515 -13.96 -15.16 -5.84
C ILE A 515 -14.86 -16.35 -5.49
N GLN A 516 -15.04 -16.59 -4.19
CA GLN A 516 -16.15 -17.42 -3.72
C GLN A 516 -17.46 -16.88 -4.31
N PRO A 517 -18.35 -17.73 -4.85
CA PRO A 517 -19.70 -17.29 -5.14
C PRO A 517 -20.36 -16.93 -3.82
N LEU A 518 -20.61 -15.64 -3.62
CA LEU A 518 -21.58 -15.17 -2.64
C LEU A 518 -22.89 -15.92 -2.91
N ALA A 519 -23.38 -16.53 -1.83
CA ALA A 519 -24.58 -17.33 -1.71
C ALA A 519 -25.73 -16.99 -2.68
N ALA A 520 -26.38 -18.05 -3.17
CA ALA A 520 -27.81 -18.10 -3.36
C ALA A 520 -28.31 -19.41 -2.74
#